data_AF-A0A7C0X2N4-F1
#
_entry.id   AF-A0A7C0X2N4-F1
#
_cell.length_a   1.000
_cell.length_b   1.000
_cell.length_c   1.000
_cell.angle_alpha   90.00
_cell.angle_beta   90.00
_cell.angle_gamma   90.00
#
_symmetry.space_group_name_H-M   'P 1'
#
loop_
_entity.id
_entity.type
_entity.pdbx_description
1 polymer ?
#
loop_
_entity_poly.entity_id
_entity_poly.type
_entity_poly.pdbx_seq_one_letter_code
_entity_poly.pdbx_strand_id
1 'polypeptide(L)'
;MIRAEEVEFSYNTRVVLRGVSFSIGDGEMVGMIGPNGSGKTTLLRLISGILRPVSGNINIAINGLSFEPFYIKRRSVAKYVSVLPQNPVVPDDFTVEDVVLMGRYAVSRSISYNRDDYDICLRAMSDVGIAHLKDRLVGSYQVES
;
A
#
# COMPACT_ATOMS: atom_id res chain seq x y z
N MET A 1 -14.05 -4.33 -1.93
CA MET A 1 -14.55 -3.44 -2.99
C MET A 1 -13.94 -2.06 -2.79
N ILE A 2 -13.51 -1.41 -3.87
CA ILE A 2 -13.07 0.00 -3.87
C ILE A 2 -14.01 0.76 -4.81
N ARG A 3 -14.54 1.91 -4.38
CA ARG A 3 -15.40 2.76 -5.20
C ARG A 3 -14.90 4.20 -5.15
N ALA A 4 -14.70 4.80 -6.31
CA ALA A 4 -14.39 6.21 -6.50
C ALA A 4 -15.54 6.87 -7.27
N GLU A 5 -16.01 8.01 -6.80
CA GLU A 5 -17.12 8.76 -7.38
C GLU A 5 -16.71 10.22 -7.57
N GLU A 6 -16.66 10.65 -8.83
CA GLU A 6 -16.36 12.03 -9.26
C GLU A 6 -15.10 12.61 -8.61
N VAL A 7 -14.06 11.79 -8.48
CA VAL A 7 -12.85 12.16 -7.74
C VAL A 7 -12.05 13.20 -8.50
N GLU A 8 -11.91 14.38 -7.89
CA GLU A 8 -11.07 15.47 -8.36
C GLU A 8 -9.90 15.71 -7.43
N PHE A 9 -8.75 16.07 -8.00
CA PHE A 9 -7.57 16.43 -7.22
C PHE A 9 -6.68 17.42 -7.95
N SER A 10 -6.17 18.40 -7.21
CA SER A 10 -5.15 19.34 -7.67
C SER A 10 -4.00 19.46 -6.69
N TYR A 11 -2.79 19.64 -7.21
CA TYR A 11 -1.67 20.16 -6.43
C TYR A 11 -1.63 21.67 -6.62
N ASN A 12 -1.98 22.42 -5.58
CA ASN A 12 -2.21 23.87 -5.66
C ASN A 12 -3.21 24.17 -6.79
N THR A 13 -2.81 24.96 -7.80
CA THR A 13 -3.63 25.32 -8.97
C THR A 13 -3.57 24.28 -10.10
N ARG A 14 -2.67 23.29 -10.02
CA ARG A 14 -2.50 22.29 -11.09
C ARG A 14 -3.46 21.12 -10.87
N VAL A 15 -4.49 21.05 -11.71
CA VAL A 15 -5.42 19.92 -11.74
C VAL A 15 -4.72 18.66 -12.24
N VAL A 16 -4.87 17.56 -11.50
CA VAL A 16 -4.28 16.24 -11.80
C VAL A 16 -5.37 15.23 -12.16
N LEU A 17 -6.49 15.21 -11.44
CA LEU A 17 -7.64 14.33 -11.70
C LEU A 17 -8.90 15.18 -11.89
N ARG A 18 -9.75 14.80 -12.85
CA ARG A 18 -10.97 15.50 -13.25
C ARG A 18 -12.13 14.50 -13.28
N GLY A 19 -12.98 14.47 -12.25
CA GLY A 19 -14.18 13.63 -12.18
C GLY A 19 -13.93 12.13 -12.39
N VAL A 20 -12.94 11.55 -11.72
CA VAL A 20 -12.61 10.13 -11.90
C VAL A 20 -13.59 9.25 -11.13
N SER A 21 -14.34 8.42 -11.86
CA SER A 21 -15.33 7.48 -11.32
C SER A 21 -15.00 6.05 -11.74
N PHE A 22 -14.90 5.12 -10.77
CA PHE A 22 -14.72 3.68 -11.03
C PHE A 22 -15.10 2.83 -9.82
N SER A 23 -15.29 1.52 -10.05
CA SER A 23 -15.46 0.52 -9.00
C SER A 23 -14.57 -0.69 -9.28
N ILE A 24 -13.97 -1.23 -8.23
CA ILE A 24 -13.18 -2.47 -8.23
C ILE A 24 -13.84 -3.44 -7.26
N GLY A 25 -14.26 -4.59 -7.77
CA GLY A 25 -14.85 -5.69 -7.02
C GLY A 25 -13.85 -6.43 -6.14
N ASP A 26 -14.35 -7.33 -5.31
CA ASP A 26 -13.50 -8.20 -4.50
C ASP A 26 -12.79 -9.24 -5.37
N GLY A 27 -11.48 -9.41 -5.16
CA GLY A 27 -10.65 -10.32 -5.94
C GLY A 27 -10.31 -9.84 -7.35
N GLU A 28 -10.79 -8.67 -7.77
CA GLU A 28 -10.46 -8.12 -9.08
C GLU A 28 -9.02 -7.60 -9.14
N MET A 29 -8.33 -7.93 -10.23
CA MET A 29 -7.02 -7.38 -10.56
C MET A 29 -7.17 -6.33 -11.66
N VAL A 30 -6.82 -5.09 -11.35
CA VAL A 30 -6.97 -3.95 -12.26
C VAL A 30 -5.62 -3.33 -12.56
N GLY A 31 -5.29 -3.21 -13.85
CA GLY A 31 -4.12 -2.49 -14.33
C GLY A 31 -4.46 -1.04 -14.69
N MET A 32 -3.66 -0.08 -14.21
CA MET A 32 -3.81 1.33 -14.54
C MET A 32 -2.70 1.77 -15.50
N ILE A 33 -3.07 2.09 -16.74
CA ILE A 33 -2.13 2.41 -17.82
C ILE A 33 -2.27 3.89 -18.19
N GLY A 34 -1.16 4.54 -18.50
CA GLY A 34 -1.14 5.92 -18.98
C GLY A 34 0.28 6.49 -18.99
N PRO A 35 0.51 7.63 -19.65
CA PRO A 35 1.84 8.26 -19.71
C PRO A 35 2.33 8.74 -18.33
N ASN A 36 3.63 9.00 -18.21
CA ASN A 36 4.17 9.62 -17.00
C ASN A 36 3.49 10.98 -16.75
N GLY A 37 3.13 11.23 -15.49
CA GLY A 37 2.39 12.44 -15.11
C GLY A 37 0.87 12.37 -15.32
N SER A 38 0.30 11.26 -15.81
CA SER A 38 -1.16 11.10 -15.98
C SER A 38 -1.98 11.01 -14.69
N GLY A 39 -1.35 11.12 -13.52
CA GLY A 39 -2.03 11.07 -12.22
C GLY A 39 -2.15 9.69 -11.57
N LYS A 40 -1.56 8.63 -12.13
CA LYS A 40 -1.63 7.25 -11.56
C LYS A 40 -1.19 7.18 -10.10
N THR A 41 0.00 7.70 -9.81
CA THR A 41 0.54 7.75 -8.44
C THR A 41 -0.32 8.60 -7.52
N THR A 42 -0.92 9.68 -8.03
CA THR A 42 -1.86 10.52 -7.29
C THR A 42 -3.12 9.73 -6.93
N LEU A 43 -3.67 8.97 -7.88
CA LEU A 43 -4.84 8.13 -7.65
C LEU A 43 -4.56 7.03 -6.62
N LEU A 44 -3.42 6.34 -6.72
CA LEU A 44 -3.00 5.36 -5.70
C LEU A 44 -2.88 5.99 -4.31
N ARG A 45 -2.32 7.21 -4.21
CA ARG A 45 -2.22 7.95 -2.94
C ARG A 45 -3.58 8.40 -2.39
N LEU A 46 -4.56 8.68 -3.24
CA LEU A 46 -5.93 8.98 -2.84
C LEU A 46 -6.63 7.72 -2.31
N ILE A 47 -6.51 6.59 -3.01
CA ILE A 47 -7.04 5.29 -2.57
C ILE A 47 -6.44 4.89 -1.23
N SER A 48 -5.13 5.09 -1.02
CA SER A 48 -4.46 4.77 0.23
C SER A 48 -4.70 5.78 1.36
N GLY A 49 -5.51 6.82 1.14
CA GLY A 49 -5.78 7.87 2.12
C GLY A 49 -4.58 8.76 2.47
N ILE A 50 -3.52 8.75 1.65
CA ILE A 50 -2.37 9.67 1.82
C ILE A 50 -2.77 11.08 1.43
N LEU A 51 -3.56 11.21 0.37
CA LEU A 51 -4.12 12.47 -0.13
C LEU A 51 -5.63 12.53 0.12
N ARG A 52 -6.15 13.75 0.21
CA ARG A 52 -7.59 14.03 0.19
C ARG A 52 -8.00 14.46 -1.21
N PRO A 53 -9.12 13.98 -1.76
CA PRO A 53 -9.70 14.61 -2.94
C PRO A 53 -10.12 16.06 -2.65
N VAL A 54 -10.16 16.90 -3.69
CA VAL A 54 -10.74 18.24 -3.64
C VAL A 54 -12.28 18.16 -3.70
N SER A 55 -12.79 17.23 -4.51
CA SER A 55 -14.20 16.90 -4.66
C SER A 55 -14.37 15.40 -4.95
N GLY A 56 -15.57 14.87 -4.72
CA GLY A 56 -15.86 13.45 -4.82
C GLY A 56 -15.37 12.65 -3.61
N ASN A 57 -15.53 11.33 -3.68
CA ASN A 57 -15.21 10.42 -2.56
C ASN A 57 -14.58 9.11 -3.04
N ILE A 58 -13.80 8.50 -2.15
CA ILE A 58 -13.29 7.14 -2.32
C ILE A 58 -13.71 6.33 -1.10
N ASN A 59 -14.45 5.25 -1.32
CA ASN A 59 -14.87 4.31 -0.30
C ASN A 59 -14.19 2.95 -0.48
N ILE A 60 -13.80 2.33 0.63
CA ILE A 60 -13.28 0.97 0.68
C ILE A 60 -14.23 0.14 1.54
N ALA A 61 -14.74 -0.94 0.97
CA ALA A 61 -15.58 -1.92 1.65
C ALA A 61 -14.85 -3.26 1.76
N ILE A 62 -14.64 -3.77 2.98
CA ILE A 62 -13.95 -5.04 3.24
C ILE A 62 -14.43 -5.63 4.57
N ASN A 63 -14.69 -6.93 4.62
CA ASN A 63 -15.12 -7.65 5.82
C ASN A 63 -16.31 -7.01 6.56
N GLY A 64 -17.30 -6.49 5.81
CA GLY A 64 -18.48 -5.82 6.38
C GLY A 64 -18.20 -4.39 6.90
N LEU A 65 -16.97 -3.90 6.82
CA LEU A 65 -16.61 -2.51 7.10
C LEU A 65 -16.68 -1.71 5.81
N SER A 66 -17.12 -0.45 5.90
CA SER A 66 -17.04 0.53 4.83
C SER A 66 -16.51 1.84 5.39
N PHE A 67 -15.51 2.43 4.74
CA PHE A 67 -14.90 3.66 5.19
C PHE A 67 -14.28 4.45 4.04
N GLU A 68 -14.19 5.76 4.23
CA GLU A 68 -13.38 6.64 3.40
C GLU A 68 -11.97 6.75 4.02
N PRO A 69 -10.90 6.35 3.30
CA PRO A 69 -9.59 6.14 3.89
C PRO A 69 -8.96 7.44 4.41
N PHE A 70 -9.35 8.59 3.87
CA PHE A 70 -8.83 9.89 4.31
C PHE A 70 -9.34 10.32 5.70
N TYR A 71 -10.54 9.91 6.11
CA TYR A 71 -11.17 10.39 7.36
C TYR A 71 -10.86 9.53 8.58
N ILE A 72 -10.11 8.43 8.41
CA ILE A 72 -9.73 7.55 9.52
C ILE A 72 -8.22 7.57 9.76
N LYS A 73 -7.80 7.11 10.93
CA LYS A 73 -6.36 7.07 11.27
C LYS A 73 -5.60 6.20 10.26
N ARG A 74 -4.44 6.68 9.81
CA ARG A 74 -3.58 5.93 8.86
C ARG A 74 -3.29 4.49 9.27
N ARG A 75 -3.07 4.26 10.58
CA ARG A 75 -2.88 2.89 11.12
C ARG A 75 -4.10 2.00 10.90
N SER A 76 -5.32 2.54 10.91
CA SER A 76 -6.54 1.77 10.61
C SER A 76 -6.65 1.43 9.13
N VAL A 77 -6.31 2.37 8.23
CA VAL A 77 -6.27 2.12 6.78
C VAL A 77 -5.24 1.03 6.44
N ALA A 78 -4.04 1.14 7.02
CA ALA A 78 -2.92 0.24 6.75
C ALA A 78 -3.15 -1.24 7.15
N LYS A 79 -4.22 -1.54 7.90
CA LYS A 79 -4.65 -2.92 8.17
C LYS A 79 -5.31 -3.58 6.96
N TYR A 80 -5.80 -2.78 6.00
CA TYR A 80 -6.60 -3.24 4.87
C TYR A 80 -6.00 -2.83 3.52
N VAL A 81 -5.18 -1.78 3.50
CA VAL A 81 -4.56 -1.25 2.27
C VAL A 81 -3.05 -1.28 2.42
N SER A 82 -2.39 -2.07 1.57
CA SER A 82 -0.94 -2.09 1.44
C SER A 82 -0.52 -1.35 0.17
N VAL A 83 0.59 -0.62 0.22
CA VAL A 83 1.14 0.13 -0.91
C VAL A 83 2.61 -0.24 -1.07
N LEU A 84 2.97 -0.74 -2.25
CA LEU A 84 4.37 -0.92 -2.64
C LEU A 84 4.85 0.36 -3.35
N PRO A 85 5.81 1.12 -2.79
CA PRO A 85 6.36 2.27 -3.48
C PRO A 85 7.16 1.85 -4.71
N GLN A 86 7.24 2.73 -5.72
CA GLN A 86 8.03 2.46 -6.93
C GLN A 86 9.53 2.24 -6.62
N ASN A 87 10.08 3.05 -5.72
CA ASN A 87 11.45 2.93 -5.22
C ASN A 87 11.38 2.75 -3.69
N PRO A 88 11.30 1.52 -3.17
CA PRO A 88 11.39 1.29 -1.73
C PRO A 88 12.77 1.68 -1.23
N VAL A 89 12.82 2.51 -0.19
CA VAL A 89 14.06 2.79 0.54
C VAL A 89 14.06 1.88 1.76
N VAL A 90 14.99 0.93 1.77
CA VAL A 90 15.20 0.01 2.88
C VAL A 90 16.65 0.18 3.34
N PRO A 91 16.92 0.33 4.66
CA PRO A 91 18.28 0.42 5.13
C PRO A 91 19.05 -0.90 4.86
N ASP A 92 20.33 -0.78 4.49
CA ASP A 92 21.11 -1.90 3.97
C ASP A 92 21.42 -2.98 5.01
N ASP A 93 21.37 -2.62 6.29
CA ASP A 93 21.62 -3.46 7.46
C ASP A 93 20.40 -4.31 7.88
N PHE A 94 19.29 -4.22 7.15
CA PHE A 94 18.09 -5.02 7.40
C PHE A 94 18.17 -6.35 6.65
N THR A 95 17.75 -7.43 7.31
CA THR A 95 17.57 -8.72 6.65
C THR A 95 16.29 -8.73 5.81
N VAL A 96 16.18 -9.69 4.88
CA VAL A 96 14.94 -9.92 4.13
C VAL A 96 13.77 -10.18 5.09
N GLU A 97 13.99 -10.94 6.17
CA GLU A 97 12.97 -11.18 7.19
C GLU A 97 12.51 -9.88 7.86
N ASP A 98 13.43 -8.98 8.23
CA ASP A 98 13.10 -7.71 8.86
C ASP A 98 12.16 -6.87 7.98
N VAL A 99 12.46 -6.80 6.68
CA VAL A 99 11.64 -6.04 5.71
C VAL A 99 10.25 -6.62 5.56
N VAL A 100 10.13 -7.95 5.48
CA VAL A 100 8.83 -8.61 5.34
C VAL A 100 8.02 -8.47 6.64
N LEU A 101 8.67 -8.58 7.81
CA LEU A 101 8.06 -8.33 9.11
C LEU A 101 7.53 -6.90 9.22
N MET A 102 8.15 -5.90 8.59
CA MET A 102 7.61 -4.54 8.59
C MET A 102 6.19 -4.45 8.03
N GLY A 103 5.79 -5.35 7.13
CA GLY A 103 4.41 -5.45 6.64
C GLY A 103 3.39 -5.70 7.76
N ARG A 104 3.83 -6.19 8.92
CA ARG A 104 3.02 -6.48 10.11
C ARG A 104 2.84 -5.28 11.04
N TYR A 105 3.59 -4.18 10.87
CA TYR A 105 3.54 -3.01 11.78
C TYR A 105 2.13 -2.44 12.00
N ALA A 106 1.27 -2.46 10.97
CA ALA A 106 -0.09 -1.92 11.09
C ALA A 106 -1.02 -2.80 11.94
N VAL A 107 -0.70 -4.09 12.07
CA VAL A 107 -1.50 -5.11 12.74
C VAL A 107 -0.95 -5.45 14.12
N SER A 108 0.38 -5.39 14.29
CA SER A 108 1.02 -5.69 15.57
C SER A 108 0.56 -4.70 16.66
N ARG A 109 0.25 -5.26 17.84
CA ARG A 109 -0.21 -4.50 19.01
C ARG A 109 0.95 -3.88 19.80
N SER A 110 2.18 -4.25 19.50
CA SER A 110 3.40 -3.84 20.20
C SER A 110 4.50 -3.45 19.21
N ILE A 111 5.56 -2.82 19.72
CA ILE A 111 6.79 -2.56 18.96
C ILE A 111 7.51 -3.88 18.62
N SER A 112 7.30 -4.92 19.44
CA SER A 112 7.88 -6.24 19.24
C SER A 112 6.93 -7.17 18.46
N TYR A 113 7.50 -8.02 17.62
CA TYR A 113 6.80 -9.08 16.91
C TYR A 113 6.65 -10.31 17.81
N ASN A 114 5.50 -10.98 17.73
CA ASN A 114 5.26 -12.23 18.44
C ASN A 114 5.50 -13.44 17.51
N ARG A 115 5.42 -14.66 18.06
CA ARG A 115 5.59 -15.90 17.26
C ARG A 115 4.64 -15.94 16.04
N ASP A 116 3.39 -15.51 16.19
CA ASP A 116 2.43 -15.51 15.09
C ASP A 116 2.86 -14.59 13.93
N ASP A 117 3.47 -13.44 14.23
CA ASP A 117 4.00 -12.53 13.20
C ASP A 117 5.15 -13.16 12.42
N TYR A 118 6.06 -13.88 13.09
CA TYR A 118 7.13 -14.65 12.44
C TYR A 118 6.57 -15.80 11.60
N ASP A 119 5.56 -16.52 12.09
CA ASP A 119 4.92 -17.62 11.34
C ASP A 119 4.18 -17.11 10.09
N ILE A 120 3.59 -15.91 10.16
CA ILE A 120 2.99 -15.24 8.99
C ILE A 120 4.08 -14.78 8.02
N CYS A 121 5.16 -14.18 8.52
CA CYS A 121 6.30 -13.75 7.72
C CYS A 121 6.90 -14.91 6.92
N LEU A 122 7.23 -16.02 7.60
CA LEU A 122 7.82 -17.19 6.96
C LEU A 122 6.90 -17.80 5.90
N ARG A 123 5.59 -17.84 6.15
CA ARG A 123 4.59 -18.27 5.16
C ARG A 123 4.58 -17.37 3.93
N ALA A 124 4.48 -16.06 4.11
CA ALA A 124 4.51 -15.10 3.00
C ALA A 124 5.80 -15.20 2.17
N MET A 125 6.95 -15.39 2.83
CA MET A 125 8.23 -15.62 2.14
C MET A 125 8.27 -16.94 1.39
N SER A 126 7.63 -17.99 1.92
CA SER A 126 7.55 -19.30 1.27
C SER A 126 6.65 -19.25 0.03
N ASP A 127 5.53 -18.55 0.11
CA ASP A 127 4.56 -18.41 -0.99
C ASP A 127 5.17 -17.76 -2.25
N VAL A 128 6.17 -16.90 -2.06
CA VAL A 128 6.90 -16.24 -3.17
C VAL A 128 8.30 -16.82 -3.39
N GLY A 129 8.66 -17.92 -2.72
CA GLY A 129 9.90 -18.67 -2.95
C GLY A 129 11.19 -18.05 -2.38
N ILE A 130 11.09 -17.09 -1.46
CA ILE A 130 12.25 -16.34 -0.91
C ILE A 130 12.63 -16.72 0.53
N ALA A 131 11.97 -17.71 1.13
CA ALA A 131 12.21 -18.12 2.53
C ALA A 131 13.69 -18.44 2.84
N HIS A 132 14.41 -19.01 1.87
CA HIS A 132 15.84 -19.32 1.98
C HIS A 132 16.76 -18.09 2.05
N LEU A 133 16.23 -16.89 1.79
CA LEU A 133 16.96 -15.62 1.84
C LEU A 133 16.74 -14.86 3.16
N LYS A 134 15.98 -15.41 4.11
CA LYS A 134 15.51 -14.70 5.31
C LYS A 134 16.61 -13.98 6.09
N ASP A 135 17.78 -14.60 6.23
CA ASP A 135 18.89 -14.07 7.04
C ASP A 135 19.84 -13.17 6.23
N ARG A 136 19.58 -12.98 4.93
CA ARG A 136 20.44 -12.16 4.06
C ARG A 136 20.10 -10.69 4.21
N LEU A 137 21.13 -9.85 4.23
CA LEU A 137 20.99 -8.39 4.20
C LEU A 137 20.44 -7.93 2.86
N VAL A 138 19.48 -7.01 2.87
CA VAL A 138 18.92 -6.43 1.63
C VAL A 138 19.97 -5.63 0.87
N GLY A 139 20.89 -4.98 1.58
CA GLY A 139 22.04 -4.29 0.96
C GLY A 139 22.92 -5.20 0.09
N SER A 140 22.92 -6.52 0.34
CA SER A 140 23.67 -7.47 -0.52
C SER A 140 23.09 -7.63 -1.94
N TYR A 141 21.87 -7.13 -2.18
CA TYR A 141 21.23 -7.09 -3.50
C TYR A 141 21.27 -5.70 -4.14
N GLN A 142 21.67 -4.67 -3.39
CA GLN A 142 21.92 -3.34 -3.92
C GLN A 142 23.33 -3.28 -4.50
N VAL A 143 23.60 -4.09 -5.53
CA VAL A 143 24.84 -4.01 -6.31
C VAL A 143 24.58 -3.11 -7.51
N GLU A 144 25.22 -1.93 -7.49
CA GLU A 144 25.46 -0.97 -8.59
C GLU A 144 24.22 -0.45 -9.36
N SER A 145 23.85 0.81 -9.06
CA SER A 145 23.19 1.73 -10.00
C SER A 145 24.18 2.80 -10.43
#